data_AF-A0A8S9W0D1-F1
#
_entry.id   AF-A0A8S9W0D1-F1
#
_cell.length_a   1.000
_cell.length_b   1.000
_cell.length_c   1.000
_cell.angle_alpha   90.00
_cell.angle_beta   90.00
_cell.angle_gamma   90.00
#
_symmetry.space_group_name_H-M   'P 1'
#
loop_
_entity.id
_entity.type
_entity.pdbx_description
1 polymer ?
#
loop_
_entity_poly.entity_id
_entity_poly.type
_entity_poly.pdbx_seq_one_letter_code
_entity_poly.pdbx_strand_id
1 'polypeptide(L)'
;MSIEYGVKTKNRPNIVKDMESGDVLHVGVEGGEDIFTVIKVGDREYVLQQTGHGAAYAHSRGVVNQKIMDFDEKYDAYYIVTKEDLSNLNIIR
;
A
#
# COMPACT_ATOMS: atom_id res chain seq x y z
N MET A 1 12.11 -8.73 5.87
CA MET A 1 11.89 -8.40 7.30
C MET A 1 10.52 -8.97 7.61
N SER A 2 10.29 -9.66 8.71
CA SER A 2 8.95 -10.21 8.96
C SER A 2 7.97 -9.06 9.17
N ILE A 3 6.88 -9.02 8.42
CA ILE A 3 5.80 -8.03 8.62
C ILE A 3 5.08 -8.38 9.91
N GLU A 4 4.83 -7.37 10.74
CA GLU A 4 3.89 -7.46 11.85
C GLU A 4 2.60 -6.75 11.44
N TYR A 5 1.52 -7.53 11.26
CA TYR A 5 0.25 -7.00 10.78
C TYR A 5 -0.39 -6.04 11.78
N GLY A 6 -0.94 -4.93 11.29
CA GLY A 6 -1.61 -3.91 12.09
C GLY A 6 -0.66 -3.02 12.90
N VAL A 7 0.66 -3.19 12.78
CA VAL A 7 1.64 -2.40 13.52
C VAL A 7 2.23 -1.33 12.62
N LYS A 8 2.19 -0.07 13.10
CA LYS A 8 2.82 1.07 12.44
C LYS A 8 4.33 0.96 12.52
N THR A 9 4.99 1.16 11.38
CA THR A 9 6.45 1.14 11.27
C THR A 9 6.93 2.25 10.34
N LYS A 10 8.15 2.75 10.59
CA LYS A 10 8.88 3.65 9.66
C LYS A 10 9.71 2.87 8.64
N ASN A 11 9.86 1.56 8.83
CA ASN A 11 10.59 0.73 7.88
C ASN A 11 9.67 0.31 6.74
N ARG A 12 9.95 0.79 5.53
CA ARG A 12 9.17 0.43 4.34
C ARG A 12 9.21 -1.08 4.09
N PRO A 13 8.05 -1.77 4.05
CA PRO A 13 8.00 -3.17 3.67
C PRO A 13 8.31 -3.35 2.19
N ASN A 14 8.96 -4.45 1.84
CA ASN A 14 9.16 -4.84 0.45
C ASN A 14 7.88 -5.52 -0.08
N ILE A 15 7.07 -4.81 -0.86
CA ILE A 15 5.78 -5.31 -1.37
C ILE A 15 5.87 -6.64 -2.16
N VAL A 16 7.06 -6.99 -2.65
CA VAL A 16 7.28 -8.25 -3.38
C VAL A 16 7.56 -9.40 -2.42
N LYS A 17 8.44 -9.18 -1.43
CA LYS A 17 8.97 -10.24 -0.56
C LYS A 17 8.20 -10.39 0.74
N ASP A 18 7.69 -9.27 1.25
CA ASP A 18 7.16 -9.18 2.60
C ASP A 18 5.62 -9.27 2.60
N MET A 19 4.93 -8.87 1.51
CA MET A 19 3.46 -8.93 1.40
C MET A 19 2.94 -10.17 0.66
N GLU A 20 1.79 -10.68 1.08
CA GLU A 20 1.02 -11.74 0.44
C GLU A 20 -0.14 -11.17 -0.41
N SER A 21 -0.68 -11.97 -1.35
CA SER A 21 -1.90 -11.57 -2.05
C SER A 21 -3.06 -11.46 -1.06
N GLY A 22 -3.79 -10.35 -1.12
CA GLY A 22 -4.80 -9.97 -0.13
C GLY A 22 -4.32 -8.93 0.89
N ASP A 23 -3.00 -8.77 1.05
CA ASP A 23 -2.47 -7.79 1.99
C ASP A 23 -2.68 -6.36 1.49
N VAL A 24 -2.99 -5.48 2.44
CA VAL A 24 -3.15 -4.03 2.22
C VAL A 24 -2.02 -3.31 2.94
N LEU A 25 -1.24 -2.56 2.19
CA LEU A 25 -0.26 -1.61 2.70
C LEU A 25 -0.88 -0.23 2.75
N HIS A 26 -1.05 0.30 3.94
CA HIS A 26 -1.41 1.69 4.20
C HIS A 26 -0.15 2.54 4.27
N VAL A 27 -0.13 3.64 3.51
CA VAL A 27 0.97 4.59 3.47
C VAL A 27 0.45 5.96 3.86
N GLY A 28 1.00 6.52 4.93
CA GLY A 28 0.59 7.82 5.47
C GLY A 28 1.78 8.67 5.92
N VAL A 29 1.50 9.87 6.41
CA VAL A 29 2.52 10.80 6.97
C VAL A 29 2.42 10.81 8.48
N GLU A 30 3.54 10.82 9.19
CA GLU A 30 3.54 10.96 10.65
C GLU A 30 2.84 12.25 11.10
N GLY A 31 1.91 12.12 12.04
CA GLY A 31 1.05 13.22 12.50
C GLY A 31 -0.05 13.66 11.52
N GLY A 32 -0.19 12.98 10.38
CA GLY A 32 -1.23 13.23 9.37
C GLY A 32 -2.16 12.01 9.16
N GLU A 33 -2.84 12.01 8.02
CA GLU A 33 -3.74 10.94 7.57
C GLU A 33 -3.04 9.99 6.58
N ASP A 34 -3.68 8.85 6.32
CA ASP A 34 -3.27 7.93 5.25
C ASP A 34 -3.39 8.67 3.91
N ILE A 35 -2.39 8.53 3.04
CA ILE A 35 -2.35 9.21 1.74
C ILE A 35 -2.82 8.27 0.64
N PHE A 36 -2.39 7.00 0.71
CA PHE A 36 -2.83 5.98 -0.21
C PHE A 36 -2.65 4.58 0.37
N THR A 37 -3.43 3.65 -0.17
CA THR A 37 -3.32 2.22 0.12
C THR A 37 -2.88 1.46 -1.12
N VAL A 38 -2.14 0.39 -0.90
CA VAL A 38 -1.64 -0.53 -1.93
C VAL A 38 -2.08 -1.93 -1.57
N ILE A 39 -2.80 -2.56 -2.47
CA ILE A 39 -3.38 -3.88 -2.27
C ILE A 39 -2.69 -4.83 -3.22
N LYS A 40 -2.08 -5.89 -2.69
CA LYS A 40 -1.47 -6.91 -3.53
C LYS A 40 -2.55 -7.88 -3.98
N VAL A 41 -2.89 -7.88 -5.28
CA VAL A 41 -3.94 -8.75 -5.83
C VAL A 41 -3.35 -10.04 -6.39
N GLY A 42 -2.11 -9.99 -6.87
CA GLY A 42 -1.35 -11.16 -7.31
C GLY A 42 0.16 -10.88 -7.35
N ASP A 43 0.93 -11.80 -7.93
CA ASP A 43 2.40 -11.71 -7.93
C ASP A 43 2.96 -10.44 -8.59
N ARG A 44 2.22 -9.87 -9.56
CA ARG A 44 2.65 -8.72 -10.36
C ARG A 44 1.62 -7.60 -10.45
N GLU A 45 0.46 -7.77 -9.82
CA GLU A 45 -0.67 -6.85 -9.90
C GLU A 45 -0.95 -6.26 -8.52
N TYR A 46 -0.99 -4.93 -8.50
CA TYR A 46 -1.21 -4.14 -7.30
C TYR A 46 -2.30 -3.12 -7.58
N VAL A 47 -3.24 -2.97 -6.67
CA VAL A 47 -4.25 -1.93 -6.76
C VAL A 47 -3.84 -0.79 -5.85
N LEU A 48 -3.80 0.42 -6.38
CA LEU A 48 -3.53 1.62 -5.59
C LEU A 48 -4.81 2.43 -5.48
N GLN A 49 -5.13 2.81 -4.26
CA GLN A 49 -6.24 3.70 -3.96
C GLN A 49 -5.71 4.90 -3.19
N GLN A 50 -5.99 6.12 -3.68
CA GLN A 50 -5.64 7.33 -2.95
C GLN A 50 -6.73 7.67 -1.95
N THR A 51 -6.35 8.11 -0.76
CA THR A 51 -7.31 8.58 0.25
C THR A 51 -8.11 9.76 -0.30
N GLY A 52 -9.41 9.77 -0.04
CA GLY A 52 -10.33 10.78 -0.58
C GLY A 52 -10.74 10.57 -2.05
N HIS A 53 -10.15 9.58 -2.74
CA HIS A 53 -10.61 9.16 -4.07
C HIS A 53 -11.34 7.81 -3.99
N GLY A 54 -12.57 7.78 -4.51
CA GLY A 54 -13.40 6.56 -4.53
C GLY A 54 -12.95 5.51 -5.56
N ALA A 55 -12.01 5.85 -6.44
CA ALA A 55 -11.52 4.96 -7.48
C ALA A 55 -10.19 4.32 -7.09
N ALA A 56 -10.11 3.00 -7.27
CA ALA A 56 -8.90 2.21 -7.09
C ALA A 56 -8.44 1.70 -8.47
N TYR A 57 -7.15 1.83 -8.76
CA TYR A 57 -6.59 1.53 -10.09
C TYR A 57 -5.55 0.43 -10.03
N ALA A 58 -5.62 -0.50 -10.98
CA ALA A 58 -4.60 -1.54 -11.16
C ALA A 58 -3.30 -0.94 -11.73
N HIS A 59 -2.18 -1.30 -11.13
CA HIS A 59 -0.85 -0.87 -11.52
C HIS A 59 0.14 -2.02 -11.48
N SER A 60 1.18 -1.92 -12.30
CA SER A 60 2.30 -2.85 -12.25
C SER A 60 3.18 -2.58 -11.02
N ARG A 61 3.88 -3.62 -10.55
CA ARG A 61 4.88 -3.54 -9.48
C ARG A 61 5.80 -2.32 -9.57
N GLY A 62 6.32 -2.03 -10.76
CA GLY A 62 7.30 -0.96 -10.97
C GLY A 62 6.71 0.41 -10.68
N VAL A 63 5.48 0.66 -11.15
CA VAL A 63 4.77 1.93 -10.94
C VAL A 63 4.45 2.13 -9.45
N VAL A 64 3.99 1.08 -8.77
CA VAL A 64 3.69 1.15 -7.34
C VAL A 64 4.95 1.40 -6.51
N ASN A 65 6.04 0.68 -6.78
CA ASN A 65 7.31 0.91 -6.09
C ASN A 65 7.81 2.34 -6.28
N GLN A 66 7.73 2.88 -7.50
CA GLN A 66 8.16 4.26 -7.77
C GLN A 66 7.30 5.25 -6.97
N LYS A 67 5.97 5.08 -6.93
CA LYS A 67 5.08 5.96 -6.16
C LYS A 67 5.40 5.94 -4.66
N ILE A 68 5.70 4.78 -4.09
CA ILE A 68 6.10 4.68 -2.68
C ILE A 68 7.45 5.37 -2.47
N MET A 69 8.43 5.16 -3.36
CA MET A 69 9.73 5.84 -3.28
C MET A 69 9.61 7.36 -3.36
N ASP A 70 8.84 7.87 -4.34
CA ASP A 70 8.60 9.30 -4.52
C ASP A 70 7.91 9.93 -3.29
N PHE A 71 7.12 9.12 -2.56
CA PHE A 71 6.47 9.52 -1.33
C PHE A 71 7.46 9.61 -0.17
N ASP A 72 8.27 8.57 0.02
CA ASP A 72 9.29 8.50 1.08
C ASP A 72 10.31 9.63 0.98
N GLU A 73 10.63 10.08 -0.24
CA GLU A 73 11.55 11.21 -0.46
C GLU A 73 10.95 12.56 -0.05
N LYS A 74 9.62 12.67 -0.01
CA LYS A 74 8.91 13.94 0.24
C LYS A 74 8.40 14.08 1.66
N TYR A 75 8.12 12.98 2.35
CA TYR A 75 7.41 12.99 3.63
C TYR A 75 8.05 12.04 4.66
N ASP A 76 7.87 12.34 5.96
CA ASP A 76 8.17 11.38 7.04
C ASP A 76 7.06 10.31 7.08
N ALA A 77 7.25 9.29 6.24
CA ALA A 77 6.25 8.27 5.98
C ALA A 77 6.13 7.23 7.10
N TYR A 78 4.92 6.73 7.30
CA TYR A 78 4.67 5.50 8.04
C TYR A 78 3.99 4.45 7.16
N TYR A 79 4.13 3.19 7.56
CA TYR A 79 3.54 2.04 6.90
C TYR A 79 2.80 1.17 7.91
N ILE A 80 1.65 0.65 7.49
CA ILE A 80 0.91 -0.39 8.23
C ILE A 80 0.50 -1.42 7.21
N VAL A 81 0.76 -2.69 7.47
CA VAL A 81 0.23 -3.78 6.63
C VAL A 81 -0.90 -4.47 7.37
N THR A 82 -2.05 -4.60 6.73
CA THR A 82 -3.24 -5.25 7.28
C THR A 82 -3.71 -6.37 6.36
N LYS A 83 -4.47 -7.32 6.92
CA LYS A 83 -5.29 -8.25 6.16
C LYS A 83 -6.71 -7.72 6.18
N GLU A 84 -7.12 -7.09 5.09
CA GLU A 84 -8.49 -6.58 4.93
C GLU A 84 -9.31 -7.46 4.02
N ASP A 85 -10.62 -7.47 4.27
CA ASP A 85 -11.57 -8.14 3.39
C ASP A 85 -11.79 -7.29 2.13
N LEU A 86 -11.17 -7.72 1.03
CA LEU A 86 -11.19 -7.02 -0.25
C LEU A 86 -12.52 -7.16 -1.01
N SER A 87 -13.52 -7.82 -0.45
CA SER A 87 -14.81 -8.08 -1.12
C SER A 87 -15.59 -6.81 -1.49
N ASN A 88 -15.27 -5.66 -0.87
CA ASN A 88 -15.94 -4.38 -1.14
C ASN A 88 -15.15 -3.43 -2.06
N LEU A 89 -13.99 -3.83 -2.59
CA LEU A 89 -13.20 -2.97 -3.47
C LEU A 89 -13.77 -2.92 -4.89
N ASN A 90 -14.17 -1.71 -5.30
CA ASN A 90 -14.55 -1.42 -6.67
C ASN A 90 -13.28 -1.15 -7.51
N ILE A 91 -12.65 -2.22 -7.99
CA ILE A 91 -11.42 -2.16 -8.80
C ILE A 91 -11.78 -1.80 -10.24
N ILE A 92 -11.29 -0.66 -10.71
CA ILE A 92 -11.40 -0.26 -12.12
C ILE A 92 -10.15 -0.79 -12.85
N ARG A 93 -10.37 -1.71 -13.80
CA ARG A 93 -9.32 -2.34 -14.62
C ARG A 93 -9.07 -1.56 -15.91
#